data_AF-A0A8S3DC43-F1
#
_entry.id   AF-A0A8S3DC43-F1
#
_cell.length_a   1.000
_cell.length_b   1.000
_cell.length_c   1.000
_cell.angle_alpha   90.00
_cell.angle_beta   90.00
_cell.angle_gamma   90.00
#
_symmetry.space_group_name_H-M   'P 1'
#
loop_
_entity.id
_entity.type
_entity.pdbx_description
1 polymer ?
#
loop_
_entity_poly.entity_id
_entity_poly.type
_entity_poly.pdbx_seq_one_letter_code
_entity_poly.pdbx_strand_id
1 'polypeptide(L)' 'EWPKIKPEMPLGQLPVLEIDAGKFPQSLAIARYLARQLKLGGKNDLESLKCDVIVDTMQEL' A
#
# COMPACT_ATOMS: atom_id res chain seq x y z
N GLU A 1 -19.93 -8.10 11.23
CA GLU A 1 -19.05 -9.22 10.80
C GLU A 1 -17.57 -8.96 11.05
N TRP A 2 -17.09 -7.71 10.97
CA TRP A 2 -15.70 -7.31 11.25
C TRP A 2 -15.03 -7.98 12.48
N PRO A 3 -15.67 -8.10 13.66
CA PRO A 3 -15.04 -8.76 14.81
C PRO A 3 -14.61 -10.22 14.57
N LYS A 4 -15.29 -10.93 13.65
CA LYS A 4 -14.97 -12.32 13.31
C LYS A 4 -13.75 -12.42 12.38
N ILE A 5 -13.60 -11.48 11.44
CA ILE A 5 -12.55 -11.48 10.42
C ILE A 5 -11.28 -10.71 10.84
N LYS A 6 -11.38 -9.79 11.81
CA LYS A 6 -10.25 -9.00 12.31
C LYS A 6 -9.04 -9.86 12.72
N PRO A 7 -9.19 -11.02 13.42
CA PRO A 7 -8.06 -11.87 13.77
C PRO A 7 -7.33 -12.49 12.57
N GLU A 8 -7.99 -12.58 11.41
CA GLU A 8 -7.42 -13.13 10.19
C GLU A 8 -6.68 -12.08 9.34
N MET A 9 -6.88 -10.79 9.64
CA MET A 9 -6.21 -9.70 8.94
C MET A 9 -4.84 -9.43 9.57
N PRO A 10 -3.76 -9.33 8.77
CA PRO A 10 -2.46 -8.89 9.27
C PRO A 10 -2.58 -7.56 10.03
N LEU A 11 -1.98 -7.51 11.22
CA LEU A 11 -2.06 -6.37 12.15
C LEU A 11 -3.50 -5.99 12.57
N GLY A 12 -4.50 -6.84 12.33
CA GLY A 12 -5.88 -6.63 12.73
C GLY A 12 -6.52 -5.38 12.13
N GLN A 13 -6.11 -4.98 10.93
CA GLN A 13 -6.53 -3.76 10.26
C GLN A 13 -6.84 -3.98 8.77
N LEU A 14 -7.53 -3.02 8.18
CA LEU A 14 -7.74 -2.90 6.73
C LEU A 14 -7.18 -1.54 6.28
N PRO A 15 -6.79 -1.39 4.99
CA PRO A 15 -6.88 -2.39 3.91
C PRO A 15 -5.78 -3.46 3.95
N VAL A 16 -6.04 -4.58 3.28
CA VAL A 16 -5.12 -5.70 3.06
C VAL A 16 -5.18 -6.10 1.59
N LEU A 17 -4.01 -6.24 0.95
CA LEU A 17 -3.86 -6.83 -0.38
C LEU A 17 -3.57 -8.33 -0.24
N GLU A 18 -4.36 -9.16 -0.88
CA GLU A 18 -4.14 -10.61 -0.96
C GLU A 18 -3.72 -10.97 -2.39
N ILE A 19 -2.54 -11.56 -2.53
CA ILE A 19 -1.94 -12.07 -3.76
C ILE A 19 -1.30 -13.44 -3.47
N ASP A 20 -0.81 -14.16 -4.48
CA ASP A 20 -0.24 -15.51 -4.30
C ASP A 20 0.87 -15.58 -3.23
N ALA A 21 1.58 -14.49 -2.99
CA ALA A 21 2.63 -14.38 -1.98
C ALA A 21 2.11 -14.17 -0.54
N GLY A 22 0.80 -13.99 -0.34
CA GLY A 22 0.16 -13.82 0.97
C GLY A 22 -0.67 -12.53 1.11
N LYS A 23 -0.94 -12.18 2.38
CA LYS A 23 -1.74 -11.01 2.78
C LYS A 23 -0.84 -9.88 3.30
N PHE A 24 -0.94 -8.69 2.71
CA PHE A 24 -0.09 -7.54 3.02
C PHE A 24 -0.94 -6.34 3.48
N PRO A 25 -0.75 -5.82 4.70
CA PRO A 25 -1.41 -4.62 5.17
C PRO A 25 -0.66 -3.35 4.72
N GLN A 26 -1.16 -2.18 5.11
CA GLN A 26 -0.62 -0.82 4.82
C GLN A 26 -1.01 -0.27 3.45
N SER A 27 -2.01 0.63 3.44
CA SER A 27 -2.59 1.24 2.25
C SER A 27 -1.56 1.84 1.30
N LEU A 28 -0.61 2.65 1.81
CA LEU A 28 0.38 3.31 0.99
C LEU A 28 1.44 2.35 0.42
N ALA A 29 1.77 1.29 1.17
CA ALA A 29 2.67 0.25 0.67
C ALA A 29 2.01 -0.55 -0.46
N ILE A 30 0.73 -0.91 -0.28
CA ILE A 30 -0.11 -1.56 -1.31
C ILE A 30 -0.20 -0.68 -2.55
N ALA A 31 -0.49 0.61 -2.38
CA ALA A 31 -0.60 1.57 -3.49
C ALA A 31 0.72 1.68 -4.27
N ARG A 32 1.87 1.83 -3.59
CA ARG A 32 3.19 1.89 -4.23
C ARG A 32 3.54 0.59 -4.94
N TYR A 33 3.20 -0.57 -4.38
CA TYR A 33 3.39 -1.86 -5.05
C TYR A 33 2.59 -1.93 -6.35
N LEU A 34 1.28 -1.65 -6.30
CA LEU A 34 0.41 -1.68 -7.48
C LEU A 34 0.81 -0.62 -8.53
N ALA A 35 1.23 0.57 -8.10
CA ALA A 35 1.73 1.60 -9.00
C ALA A 35 2.95 1.14 -9.81
N ARG A 36 3.87 0.37 -9.19
CA ARG A 36 5.00 -0.24 -9.91
C ARG A 36 4.54 -1.31 -10.88
N GLN A 37 3.65 -2.22 -10.46
CA GLN A 37 3.13 -3.29 -11.32
C GLN A 37 2.38 -2.74 -12.54
N LEU A 38 1.61 -1.67 -12.36
CA LEU A 38 0.77 -1.06 -13.38
C LEU A 38 1.46 0.09 -14.15
N LYS A 39 2.74 0.36 -13.88
CA LYS A 39 3.51 1.46 -14.50
C LYS A 39 2.87 2.84 -14.31
N LEU A 40 2.27 3.05 -13.13
CA LEU A 40 1.67 4.33 -12.70
C LEU A 40 2.59 5.13 -11.77
N GLY A 41 3.74 4.58 -11.38
CA GLY A 41 4.79 5.27 -10.63
C GLY A 41 5.73 6.10 -11.50
N GLY A 42 6.80 6.63 -10.89
CA GLY A 42 7.84 7.35 -11.62
C GLY A 42 8.60 6.46 -12.61
N LYS A 43 9.14 7.05 -13.68
CA LYS A 43 9.90 6.33 -14.72
C LYS A 43 11.25 5.81 -14.23
N ASN A 44 11.74 6.37 -13.13
CA ASN A 44 12.99 6.01 -12.47
C ASN A 44 12.85 6.24 -10.96
N ASP A 45 13.91 5.91 -10.21
CA ASP A 45 13.92 6.02 -8.75
C ASP A 45 13.72 7.45 -8.27
N LEU A 46 14.29 8.44 -8.96
CA LEU A 46 14.15 9.85 -8.58
C LEU A 46 12.73 10.37 -8.78
N GLU A 47 12.06 10.00 -9.87
CA GLU A 47 10.65 10.33 -10.08
C GLU A 47 9.73 9.61 -9.09
N SER A 48 10.03 8.34 -8.77
CA SER A 48 9.27 7.59 -7.76
C SER A 48 9.42 8.22 -6.38
N LEU A 49 10.63 8.66 -6.02
CA LEU A 49 10.87 9.41 -4.78
C LEU A 49 10.02 10.70 -4.71
N LYS A 50 9.88 11.43 -5.83
CA LYS A 50 9.03 12.63 -5.86
C LYS A 50 7.55 12.29 -5.62
N CYS A 51 7.07 11.19 -6.19
CA CYS A 51 5.71 10.70 -5.91
C CYS A 51 5.54 10.35 -4.43
N ASP A 52 6.50 9.61 -3.86
CA ASP A 52 6.48 9.19 -2.46
C ASP A 52 6.48 10.40 -1.52
N VAL A 53 7.30 11.43 -1.79
CA VAL A 53 7.30 12.68 -1.02
C VAL A 53 5.92 13.34 -1.01
N ILE A 54 5.23 13.43 -2.15
CA ILE A 54 3.90 14.06 -2.21
C ILE A 54 2.88 13.26 -1.40
N VAL A 55 2.86 11.94 -1.60
CA VAL A 55 1.90 11.04 -0.94
C VAL A 55 2.11 11.03 0.57
N ASP A 56 3.36 10.94 1.02
CA ASP A 56 3.68 10.92 2.44
C ASP A 56 3.43 12.29 3.08
N THR A 57 3.71 13.39 2.38
CA THR A 57 3.33 14.75 2.83
C THR A 57 1.82 14.87 3.02
N MET A 58 1.01 14.32 2.09
CA MET A 58 -0.45 14.33 2.22
C MET A 58 -0.95 13.50 3.40
N GLN A 59 -0.21 12.47 3.82
CA GLN A 59 -0.56 11.60 4.94
C GLN A 59 -0.21 12.24 6.30
N GLU A 60 0.80 13.12 6.32
CA GLU A 60 1.25 13.85 7.52
C GLU A 60 0.41 15.10 7.83
N LEU A 61 -0.35 15.62 6.85
CA LEU A 61 -1.27 16.77 7.00
C LEU A 61 -2.61 16.36 7.61
#